data_AF-A0A409VZ61-F1
#
_entry.id   AF-A0A409VZ61-F1
#
_cell.length_a   1.000
_cell.length_b   1.000
_cell.length_c   1.000
_cell.angle_alpha   90.00
_cell.angle_beta   90.00
_cell.angle_gamma   90.00
#
_symmetry.space_group_name_H-M   'P 1'
#
loop_
_entity.id
_entity.type
_entity.pdbx_description
1 polymer ?
#
loop_
_entity_poly.entity_id
_entity_poly.type
_entity_poly.pdbx_seq_one_letter_code
_entity_poly.pdbx_strand_id
1 'polypeptide(L)'
;MASRVGVGGYVGRWPSRPAGTQNSTRDYEEEDPYDGGDEDDGEAERQEDSRFLARGSHVELNHVEPPVFTGDVFNPYTITGSRQLPIQFQNHADVDHLSGSNQGHAAPSTVNSDNFPILHRPTYVQVDARELQELTSNVVSLRGLIEDLTRQHRASEARLDTRIGQLEQRRNESSMRRPDGLSPASEAQVERLPSVQANPRQLENQDRHDIPNCGRLPVKRRTPERNALKARVRKHLKGLLAKESVLGKRVSPSESARFARNWAFRHEYHTEPSCTTERFMIDLTTTPTSPWNESAADVFVADYIATQGLEDSKSNRELIRKAFLDRVKNILAADRQARAGAANTEMMKRLARRQQRKRETFLTPSKLYRRRYMTLLNHPVLRHHIRMLELLGVDAMSEDESDRELSTDFQRDRRKDSARPRFFIVEPDWRSDLVTAWLSAIDSLHWLMFKNSQHLRGSFPHLRERTGILDRTAKVAKGLPFNAYRPDWLQRRHAASLQVSNEYYDFTIAHSTDLVNLEQLPSVSNENP
;
A
#
# COMPACT_ATOMS: atom_id res chain seq x y z
N MET A 1 58.29 65.65 -9.70
CA MET A 1 59.14 64.50 -9.35
C MET A 1 58.78 64.04 -7.94
N ALA A 2 58.57 62.73 -7.81
CA ALA A 2 58.55 61.89 -6.60
C ALA A 2 57.54 62.16 -5.45
N SER A 3 56.50 61.32 -5.48
CA SER A 3 55.99 60.46 -4.39
C SER A 3 55.44 61.06 -3.09
N ARG A 4 54.12 60.87 -2.90
CA ARG A 4 53.51 60.67 -1.58
C ARG A 4 52.61 59.44 -1.61
N VAL A 5 52.89 58.54 -0.67
CA VAL A 5 52.08 57.39 -0.27
C VAL A 5 50.85 57.90 0.48
N GLY A 6 49.68 57.30 0.21
CA GLY A 6 48.41 57.63 0.89
C GLY A 6 47.47 56.43 0.91
N VAL A 7 47.27 55.91 2.12
CA VAL A 7 46.43 54.78 2.53
C VAL A 7 44.98 54.94 2.08
N GLY A 8 44.41 53.92 1.43
CA GLY A 8 43.01 53.87 1.02
C GLY A 8 42.21 52.86 1.85
N GLY A 9 41.38 53.36 2.75
CA GLY A 9 40.24 52.63 3.33
C GLY A 9 38.95 53.22 2.75
N TYR A 10 38.22 52.43 1.96
CA TYR A 10 36.94 52.84 1.38
C TYR A 10 35.80 51.98 1.93
N VAL A 11 34.93 52.63 2.70
CA VAL A 11 33.57 52.16 3.03
C VAL A 11 32.66 52.58 1.87
N GLY A 12 32.25 51.62 1.05
CA GLY A 12 31.47 51.82 -0.17
C GLY A 12 29.97 51.86 0.11
N ARG A 13 29.44 53.09 0.10
CA ARG A 13 28.04 53.51 0.10
C ARG A 13 27.29 52.99 -1.14
N TRP A 14 26.04 52.55 -0.96
CA TRP A 14 25.11 52.15 -2.02
C TRP A 14 24.83 53.32 -3.00
N PRO A 15 24.85 53.10 -4.33
CA PRO A 15 24.40 54.11 -5.28
C PRO A 15 22.91 53.97 -5.60
N SER A 16 22.25 55.12 -5.56
CA SER A 16 20.88 55.40 -5.97
C SER A 16 20.60 55.00 -7.42
N ARG A 17 19.38 54.50 -7.67
CA ARG A 17 18.80 54.24 -8.98
C ARG A 17 18.66 55.53 -9.82
N PRO A 18 18.97 55.50 -11.13
CA PRO A 18 18.53 56.54 -12.05
C PRO A 18 17.09 56.28 -12.52
N ALA A 19 16.34 57.37 -12.63
CA ALA A 19 15.01 57.43 -13.20
C ALA A 19 15.07 57.52 -14.73
N GLY A 20 14.03 56.98 -15.39
CA GLY A 20 13.57 57.46 -16.68
C GLY A 20 13.94 56.61 -17.90
N THR A 21 13.02 55.75 -18.31
CA THR A 21 12.76 55.58 -19.75
C THR A 21 11.28 55.26 -19.94
N GLN A 22 10.60 56.16 -20.63
CA GLN A 22 9.25 56.00 -21.15
C GLN A 22 9.24 54.85 -22.16
N ASN A 23 8.23 53.99 -22.11
CA ASN A 23 7.81 53.24 -23.29
C ASN A 23 6.37 52.75 -23.17
N SER A 24 5.58 53.19 -24.14
CA SER A 24 4.63 52.40 -24.92
C SER A 24 3.49 51.74 -24.15
N THR A 25 2.38 52.47 -24.10
CA THR A 25 1.01 51.95 -24.00
C THR A 25 0.83 50.76 -24.95
N ARG A 26 0.65 49.58 -24.37
CA ARG A 26 0.16 48.38 -25.04
C ARG A 26 -1.16 48.03 -24.36
N ASP A 27 -2.23 48.09 -25.15
CA ASP A 27 -3.58 47.72 -24.76
C ASP A 27 -3.59 46.32 -24.16
N TYR A 28 -4.01 46.22 -22.89
CA TYR A 28 -4.40 44.96 -22.27
C TYR A 28 -5.90 44.85 -22.46
N GLU A 29 -6.31 43.96 -23.37
CA GLU A 29 -7.66 43.42 -23.37
C GLU A 29 -7.87 42.68 -22.05
N GLU A 30 -9.00 43.02 -21.45
CA GLU A 30 -9.56 42.54 -20.20
C GLU A 30 -9.91 41.05 -20.36
N GLU A 31 -9.02 40.15 -19.93
CA GLU A 31 -9.35 38.73 -19.80
C GLU A 31 -10.09 38.49 -18.46
N ASP A 32 -11.31 37.98 -18.60
CA ASP A 32 -12.22 37.58 -17.52
C ASP A 32 -11.56 36.74 -16.41
N PRO A 33 -11.93 36.96 -15.14
CA PRO A 33 -11.46 36.12 -14.04
C PRO A 33 -12.08 34.72 -14.18
N TYR A 34 -11.22 33.74 -14.49
CA TYR A 34 -11.57 32.32 -14.45
C TYR A 34 -12.03 31.93 -13.05
N ASP A 35 -13.35 31.72 -12.94
CA ASP A 35 -14.07 31.17 -11.80
C ASP A 35 -13.56 29.75 -11.48
N GLY A 36 -12.81 29.64 -10.39
CA GLY A 36 -12.33 28.38 -9.83
C GLY A 36 -13.44 27.68 -9.06
N GLY A 37 -14.50 27.28 -9.76
CA GLY A 37 -15.56 26.42 -9.25
C GLY A 37 -15.07 24.96 -9.19
N ASP A 38 -14.43 24.58 -8.09
CA ASP A 38 -14.42 23.20 -7.62
C ASP A 38 -15.84 22.87 -7.11
N GLU A 39 -16.76 22.59 -8.02
CA GLU A 39 -18.07 22.03 -7.69
C GLU A 39 -17.89 20.57 -7.25
N ASP A 40 -17.95 20.40 -5.94
CA ASP A 40 -18.08 19.12 -5.24
C ASP A 40 -19.49 18.56 -5.44
N ASP A 41 -19.78 18.04 -6.64
CA ASP A 41 -21.05 17.36 -6.98
C ASP A 41 -21.17 15.95 -6.34
N GLY A 42 -20.39 15.65 -5.30
CA GLY A 42 -20.25 14.32 -4.72
C GLY A 42 -21.27 13.95 -3.64
N GLU A 43 -22.03 14.89 -3.09
CA GLU A 43 -22.83 14.66 -1.87
C GLU A 43 -24.35 14.61 -2.05
N ALA A 44 -24.92 15.10 -3.15
CA ALA A 44 -26.38 15.12 -3.33
C ALA A 44 -27.00 13.75 -3.68
N GLU A 45 -26.25 12.82 -4.29
CA GLU A 45 -26.81 11.55 -4.80
C GLU A 45 -26.87 10.42 -3.75
N ARG A 46 -26.40 10.64 -2.51
CA ARG A 46 -26.39 9.60 -1.45
C ARG A 46 -27.63 9.59 -0.56
N GLN A 47 -28.49 10.60 -0.60
CA GLN A 47 -29.69 10.65 0.26
C GLN A 47 -30.92 9.96 -0.33
N GLU A 48 -31.01 9.79 -1.66
CA GLU A 48 -32.21 9.18 -2.26
C GLU A 48 -32.21 7.65 -2.25
N ASP A 49 -31.03 7.00 -2.32
CA ASP A 49 -30.93 5.53 -2.35
C ASP A 49 -31.20 4.83 -1.00
N SER A 50 -31.25 5.57 0.12
CA SER A 50 -31.53 4.99 1.45
C SER A 50 -33.01 4.82 1.77
N ARG A 51 -33.94 5.30 0.93
CA ARG A 51 -35.40 5.20 1.20
C ARG A 51 -36.10 3.97 0.60
N PHE A 52 -35.46 3.19 -0.27
CA PHE A 52 -36.15 2.13 -1.03
C PHE A 52 -35.95 0.68 -0.54
N LEU A 53 -35.16 0.43 0.52
CA LEU A 53 -34.89 -0.94 0.99
C LEU A 53 -35.85 -1.48 2.08
N ALA A 54 -37.03 -0.88 2.27
CA ALA A 54 -38.02 -1.34 3.24
C ALA A 54 -39.34 -1.78 2.60
N ARG A 55 -39.33 -2.74 1.67
CA ARG A 55 -40.48 -3.60 1.38
C ARG A 55 -40.02 -5.01 1.04
N GLY A 56 -40.14 -5.90 2.02
CA GLY A 56 -39.90 -7.33 1.85
C GLY A 56 -41.03 -7.98 1.06
N SER A 57 -40.68 -8.73 0.02
CA SER A 57 -41.55 -9.69 -0.64
C SER A 57 -41.01 -11.10 -0.37
N HIS A 58 -41.79 -11.85 0.39
CA HIS A 58 -41.63 -13.28 0.67
C HIS A 58 -41.71 -14.06 -0.66
N VAL A 59 -40.70 -14.87 -0.97
CA VAL A 59 -40.75 -15.85 -2.06
C VAL A 59 -40.43 -17.22 -1.47
N GLU A 60 -41.41 -18.12 -1.53
CA GLU A 60 -41.28 -19.53 -1.17
C GLU A 60 -40.30 -20.24 -2.12
N LEU A 61 -39.32 -20.94 -1.56
CA LEU A 61 -38.40 -21.80 -2.31
C LEU A 61 -38.88 -23.25 -2.22
N ASN A 62 -39.31 -23.80 -3.36
CA ASN A 62 -39.58 -25.22 -3.52
C ASN A 62 -38.28 -26.03 -3.48
N HIS A 63 -38.31 -27.09 -2.68
CA HIS A 63 -37.27 -28.09 -2.49
C HIS A 63 -37.10 -28.95 -3.77
N VAL A 64 -35.87 -29.10 -4.25
CA VAL A 64 -35.50 -30.06 -5.31
C VAL A 64 -34.44 -30.99 -4.73
N GLU A 65 -34.76 -32.27 -4.63
CA GLU A 65 -33.84 -33.31 -4.17
C GLU A 65 -32.75 -33.62 -5.21
N PRO A 66 -31.50 -33.93 -4.79
CA PRO A 66 -30.44 -34.34 -5.70
C PRO A 66 -30.49 -35.84 -6.02
N PRO A 67 -30.00 -36.26 -7.20
CA PRO A 67 -30.05 -37.65 -7.63
C PRO A 67 -28.95 -38.51 -6.99
N VAL A 68 -29.32 -39.74 -6.67
CA VAL A 68 -28.48 -40.84 -6.21
C VAL A 68 -27.60 -41.33 -7.36
N PHE A 69 -26.29 -41.39 -7.16
CA PHE A 69 -25.34 -42.02 -8.09
C PHE A 69 -24.75 -43.26 -7.43
N THR A 70 -25.18 -44.44 -7.90
CA THR A 70 -24.58 -45.73 -7.58
C THR A 70 -23.42 -46.01 -8.52
N GLY A 71 -22.25 -46.29 -7.96
CA GLY A 71 -21.06 -46.70 -8.72
C GLY A 71 -20.14 -47.53 -7.86
N ASP A 72 -20.31 -48.85 -7.94
CA ASP A 72 -19.28 -49.83 -7.60
C ASP A 72 -18.03 -49.62 -8.48
N VAL A 73 -16.84 -49.93 -7.93
CA VAL A 73 -15.77 -50.73 -8.55
C VAL A 73 -14.39 -50.44 -7.90
N PHE A 74 -13.86 -51.52 -7.33
CA PHE A 74 -12.45 -51.93 -7.19
C PHE A 74 -11.50 -51.29 -6.17
N ASN A 75 -11.22 -52.11 -5.17
CA ASN A 75 -10.02 -52.14 -4.31
C ASN A 75 -9.00 -53.12 -4.94
N PRO A 76 -7.71 -52.78 -5.03
CA PRO A 76 -6.75 -53.52 -4.20
C PRO A 76 -5.56 -52.67 -3.73
N TYR A 77 -5.15 -52.85 -2.47
CA TYR A 77 -3.84 -53.37 -2.06
C TYR A 77 -3.64 -53.13 -0.55
N THR A 78 -3.68 -54.23 0.19
CA THR A 78 -3.07 -54.41 1.51
C THR A 78 -1.55 -54.43 1.37
N ILE A 79 -0.81 -53.79 2.29
CA ILE A 79 0.46 -54.28 2.87
C ILE A 79 0.93 -53.34 4.02
N THR A 80 0.87 -53.91 5.23
CA THR A 80 1.78 -53.81 6.40
C THR A 80 2.10 -52.48 7.10
N GLY A 81 1.98 -52.49 8.43
CA GLY A 81 3.05 -51.97 9.29
C GLY A 81 2.68 -51.15 10.54
N SER A 82 1.70 -51.55 11.34
CA SER A 82 1.40 -50.88 12.61
C SER A 82 2.42 -51.23 13.71
N ARG A 83 3.27 -50.28 14.10
CA ARG A 83 4.05 -50.30 15.36
C ARG A 83 3.41 -49.30 16.33
N GLN A 84 2.63 -49.80 17.28
CA GLN A 84 2.16 -49.03 18.43
C GLN A 84 3.24 -49.03 19.51
N LEU A 85 3.64 -47.84 19.98
CA LEU A 85 4.35 -47.65 21.24
C LEU A 85 3.35 -47.13 22.28
N PRO A 86 3.30 -47.67 23.51
CA PRO A 86 2.47 -47.12 24.57
C PRO A 86 3.21 -45.97 25.26
N ILE A 87 2.61 -44.78 25.25
CA ILE A 87 2.98 -43.70 26.17
C ILE A 87 2.14 -43.87 27.42
N GLN A 88 2.75 -44.36 28.50
CA GLN A 88 2.20 -44.30 29.84
C GLN A 88 2.41 -42.88 30.41
N PHE A 89 1.33 -42.21 30.78
CA PHE A 89 1.38 -41.05 31.66
C PHE A 89 1.33 -41.54 33.11
N GLN A 90 2.43 -41.38 33.85
CA GLN A 90 2.47 -41.51 35.31
C GLN A 90 2.00 -40.19 35.93
N ASN A 91 0.88 -40.26 36.65
CA ASN A 91 0.45 -39.22 37.58
C ASN A 91 1.25 -39.39 38.88
N HIS A 92 2.13 -38.44 39.20
CA HIS A 92 2.67 -38.29 40.55
C HIS A 92 1.66 -37.48 41.38
N ALA A 93 1.00 -38.17 42.31
CA ALA A 93 0.41 -37.57 43.48
C ALA A 93 1.37 -37.85 44.65
N ASP A 94 1.98 -36.80 45.20
CA ASP A 94 2.66 -36.84 46.49
C ASP A 94 2.29 -35.55 47.24
N VAL A 95 1.38 -35.69 48.20
CA VAL A 95 1.17 -34.72 49.27
C VAL A 95 1.15 -35.53 50.55
N ASP A 96 2.29 -35.57 51.25
CA ASP A 96 2.36 -36.05 52.62
C ASP A 96 2.83 -34.93 53.55
N HIS A 97 1.92 -34.65 54.48
CA HIS A 97 2.11 -34.26 55.88
C HIS A 97 3.48 -33.81 56.37
N LEU A 98 3.54 -32.54 56.82
CA LEU A 98 4.29 -32.17 58.01
C LEU A 98 3.45 -31.29 58.94
N SER A 99 3.05 -31.90 60.05
CA SER A 99 2.55 -31.25 61.26
C SER A 99 3.67 -30.48 61.92
N GLY A 100 3.46 -29.18 62.15
CA GLY A 100 4.36 -28.31 62.90
C GLY A 100 3.55 -27.43 63.84
N SER A 101 3.43 -27.88 65.09
CA SER A 101 2.94 -27.11 66.23
C SER A 101 3.86 -25.93 66.52
N ASN A 102 3.29 -24.73 66.67
CA ASN A 102 3.92 -23.71 67.52
C ASN A 102 2.87 -22.78 68.13
N GLN A 103 2.84 -22.79 69.47
CA GLN A 103 2.10 -21.87 70.31
C GLN A 103 2.89 -20.56 70.49
N GLY A 104 2.16 -19.47 70.69
CA GLY A 104 2.57 -18.42 71.62
C GLY A 104 3.12 -17.12 71.02
N HIS A 105 2.25 -16.12 71.01
CA HIS A 105 2.44 -14.79 71.63
C HIS A 105 2.14 -13.56 70.77
N ALA A 106 1.40 -12.67 71.44
CA ALA A 106 1.34 -11.21 71.32
C ALA A 106 0.56 -10.60 70.15
N ALA A 107 -0.59 -10.01 70.52
CA ALA A 107 -1.22 -8.88 69.84
C ALA A 107 -0.23 -7.70 69.74
N PRO A 108 -0.42 -6.76 68.78
CA PRO A 108 -1.38 -5.68 69.03
C PRO A 108 -2.09 -5.11 67.79
N SER A 109 -3.03 -4.22 68.10
CA SER A 109 -3.52 -3.08 67.30
C SER A 109 -4.48 -3.34 66.13
N THR A 110 -5.75 -3.14 66.48
CA THR A 110 -6.85 -2.61 65.69
C THR A 110 -6.43 -1.61 64.60
N VAL A 111 -6.67 -1.97 63.34
CA VAL A 111 -6.78 -1.02 62.22
C VAL A 111 -8.17 -1.24 61.60
N ASN A 112 -8.96 -0.18 61.55
CA ASN A 112 -10.28 -0.12 60.92
C ASN A 112 -10.22 -0.61 59.47
N SER A 113 -10.92 -1.70 59.19
CA SER A 113 -11.09 -2.28 57.85
C SER A 113 -12.57 -2.23 57.43
N ASP A 114 -13.15 -1.04 57.38
CA ASP A 114 -14.44 -0.81 56.74
C ASP A 114 -14.22 -0.34 55.30
N ASN A 115 -14.01 -1.31 54.39
CA ASN A 115 -14.34 -1.28 52.96
C ASN A 115 -13.55 -2.38 52.23
N PHE A 116 -13.90 -3.64 52.46
CA PHE A 116 -13.63 -4.69 51.49
C PHE A 116 -14.90 -4.93 50.67
N PRO A 117 -14.86 -4.77 49.33
CA PRO A 117 -16.00 -5.09 48.49
C PRO A 117 -16.30 -6.58 48.66
N ILE A 118 -17.55 -6.87 48.96
CA ILE A 118 -18.11 -8.22 49.00
C ILE A 118 -17.75 -8.90 47.68
N LEU A 119 -16.76 -9.79 47.69
CA LEU A 119 -16.45 -10.69 46.59
C LEU A 119 -17.72 -11.52 46.37
N HIS A 120 -18.51 -11.13 45.38
CA HIS A 120 -19.65 -11.90 44.90
C HIS A 120 -19.15 -13.32 44.67
N ARG A 121 -19.71 -14.29 45.42
CA ARG A 121 -19.49 -15.71 45.17
C ARG A 121 -19.73 -15.96 43.68
N PRO A 122 -18.80 -16.62 42.97
CA PRO A 122 -19.01 -16.97 41.58
C PRO A 122 -20.29 -17.79 41.50
N THR A 123 -21.32 -17.21 40.88
CA THR A 123 -22.53 -17.92 40.51
C THR A 123 -22.10 -18.94 39.47
N TYR A 124 -21.95 -20.19 39.91
CA TYR A 124 -21.78 -21.32 39.00
C TYR A 124 -23.04 -21.43 38.17
N VAL A 125 -22.95 -20.98 36.92
CA VAL A 125 -23.97 -21.24 35.90
C VAL A 125 -23.97 -22.75 35.69
N GLN A 126 -25.04 -23.43 36.11
CA GLN A 126 -25.25 -24.82 35.74
C GLN A 126 -25.53 -24.86 34.24
N VAL A 127 -24.51 -25.23 33.46
CA VAL A 127 -24.67 -25.51 32.04
C VAL A 127 -25.29 -26.89 31.91
N ASP A 128 -26.39 -27.00 31.15
CA ASP A 128 -27.06 -28.27 30.92
C ASP A 128 -26.09 -29.22 30.21
N ALA A 129 -26.05 -30.48 30.66
CA ALA A 129 -25.23 -31.52 30.05
C ALA A 129 -25.55 -31.72 28.55
N ARG A 130 -26.80 -31.44 28.13
CA ARG A 130 -27.20 -31.46 26.72
C ARG A 130 -26.54 -30.36 25.90
N GLU A 131 -26.47 -29.13 26.43
CA GLU A 131 -25.79 -28.01 25.77
C GLU A 131 -24.30 -28.30 25.61
N LEU A 132 -23.66 -28.88 26.63
CA LEU A 132 -22.26 -29.30 26.54
C LEU A 132 -22.03 -30.37 25.47
N GLN A 133 -22.94 -31.34 25.33
CA GLN A 133 -22.82 -32.38 24.31
C GLN A 133 -23.00 -31.82 22.89
N GLU A 134 -23.95 -30.91 22.68
CA GLU A 134 -24.15 -30.22 21.40
C GLU A 134 -22.95 -29.35 21.03
N LEU A 135 -22.41 -28.60 22.00
CA LEU A 135 -21.23 -27.75 21.80
C LEU A 135 -20.00 -28.59 21.44
N THR A 136 -19.83 -29.75 22.08
CA THR A 136 -18.76 -30.69 21.75
C THR A 136 -18.91 -31.27 20.34
N SER A 137 -20.14 -31.62 19.94
CA SER A 137 -20.45 -32.08 18.57
C SER A 137 -20.13 -31.01 17.53
N ASN A 138 -20.51 -29.76 17.79
CA ASN A 138 -20.23 -28.62 16.92
C ASN A 138 -18.72 -28.36 16.79
N VAL A 139 -17.95 -28.48 17.88
CA VAL A 139 -16.48 -28.36 17.84
C VAL A 139 -15.84 -29.45 16.98
N VAL A 140 -16.31 -30.70 17.08
CA VAL A 140 -15.82 -31.81 16.24
C VAL A 140 -16.17 -31.58 14.76
N SER A 141 -17.39 -31.14 14.47
CA SER A 141 -17.83 -30.81 13.10
C SER A 141 -16.99 -29.67 12.49
N LEU A 142 -16.78 -28.59 13.24
CA LEU A 142 -15.95 -27.46 12.83
C LEU A 142 -14.50 -27.88 12.56
N ARG A 143 -13.94 -28.76 13.40
CA ARG A 143 -12.61 -29.31 13.18
C ARG A 143 -12.53 -30.07 11.85
N GLY A 144 -13.52 -30.91 11.55
CA GLY A 144 -13.60 -31.61 10.25
C GLY A 144 -13.64 -30.65 9.07
N LEU A 145 -14.43 -29.58 9.16
CA LEU A 145 -14.52 -28.56 8.12
C LEU A 145 -13.21 -27.78 7.92
N ILE A 146 -12.48 -27.48 9.01
CA ILE A 146 -11.14 -26.87 8.95
C ILE A 146 -10.14 -27.80 8.27
N GLU A 147 -10.17 -29.11 8.58
CA GLU A 147 -9.28 -30.11 7.97
C GLU A 147 -9.56 -30.25 6.46
N ASP A 148 -10.82 -30.24 6.04
CA ASP A 148 -11.22 -30.29 4.63
C ASP A 148 -10.82 -29.02 3.86
N LEU A 149 -11.03 -27.83 4.43
CA LEU A 149 -10.56 -26.57 3.84
C LEU A 149 -9.03 -26.54 3.71
N THR A 150 -8.32 -27.04 4.71
CA THR A 150 -6.85 -27.16 4.67
C THR A 150 -6.40 -28.12 3.56
N ARG A 151 -7.13 -29.22 3.35
CA ARG A 151 -6.87 -30.17 2.26
C ARG A 151 -7.12 -29.55 0.89
N GLN A 152 -8.21 -28.81 0.73
CA GLN A 152 -8.51 -28.07 -0.51
C GLN A 152 -7.45 -27.01 -0.81
N HIS A 153 -6.98 -26.28 0.20
CA HIS A 153 -5.90 -25.30 0.06
C HIS A 153 -4.61 -25.94 -0.46
N ARG A 154 -4.13 -27.03 0.19
CA ARG A 154 -2.93 -27.77 -0.26
C ARG A 154 -3.08 -28.31 -1.67
N ALA A 155 -4.26 -28.82 -2.03
CA ALA A 155 -4.53 -29.27 -3.40
C ALA A 155 -4.48 -28.12 -4.42
N SER A 156 -4.94 -26.92 -4.04
CA SER A 156 -4.86 -25.73 -4.90
C SER A 156 -3.43 -25.22 -5.07
N GLU A 157 -2.60 -25.26 -4.02
CA GLU A 157 -1.18 -24.92 -4.06
C GLU A 157 -0.41 -25.86 -5.00
N ALA A 158 -0.63 -27.18 -4.87
CA ALA A 158 0.00 -28.17 -5.77
C ALA A 158 -0.37 -27.96 -7.25
N ARG A 159 -1.60 -27.51 -7.55
CA ARG A 159 -2.02 -27.16 -8.92
C ARG A 159 -1.29 -25.92 -9.43
N LEU A 160 -1.08 -24.91 -8.58
CA LEU A 160 -0.34 -23.70 -8.93
C LEU A 160 1.13 -24.00 -9.19
N ASP A 161 1.79 -24.81 -8.35
CA ASP A 161 3.18 -25.20 -8.52
C ASP A 161 3.38 -25.98 -9.84
N THR A 162 2.47 -26.91 -10.13
CA THR A 162 2.46 -27.62 -11.43
C THR A 162 2.34 -26.64 -12.60
N ARG A 163 1.49 -25.61 -12.47
CA ARG A 163 1.30 -24.61 -13.52
C ARG A 163 2.52 -23.69 -13.69
N ILE A 164 3.20 -23.34 -12.60
CA ILE A 164 4.45 -22.57 -12.63
C ILE A 164 5.53 -23.37 -13.37
N GLY A 165 5.72 -24.65 -13.02
CA GLY A 165 6.68 -25.52 -13.71
C GLY A 165 6.42 -25.64 -15.22
N GLN A 166 5.15 -25.76 -15.64
CA GLN A 166 4.77 -25.76 -17.07
C GLN A 166 5.13 -24.45 -17.78
N LEU A 167 4.97 -23.31 -17.11
CA LEU A 167 5.29 -21.99 -17.69
C LEU A 167 6.80 -21.79 -17.81
N GLU A 168 7.58 -22.26 -16.82
CA GLU A 168 9.04 -22.23 -16.87
C GLU A 168 9.59 -23.11 -17.98
N GLN A 169 9.02 -24.32 -18.16
CA GLN A 169 9.38 -25.20 -19.27
C GLN A 169 9.11 -24.52 -20.62
N ARG A 170 7.93 -23.93 -20.82
CA ARG A 170 7.60 -23.18 -22.05
C ARG A 170 8.54 -22.01 -22.32
N ARG A 171 8.96 -21.31 -21.26
CA ARG A 171 9.94 -20.21 -21.36
C ARG A 171 11.30 -20.73 -21.81
N ASN A 172 11.76 -21.85 -21.26
CA ASN A 172 13.03 -22.47 -21.64
C ASN A 172 13.00 -22.99 -23.08
N GLU A 173 11.91 -23.63 -23.49
CA GLU A 173 11.69 -24.06 -24.89
C GLU A 173 11.68 -22.88 -25.86
N SER A 174 11.07 -21.76 -25.48
CA SER A 174 11.07 -20.53 -26.28
C SER A 174 12.45 -19.88 -26.38
N SER A 175 13.27 -19.98 -25.32
CA SER A 175 14.65 -19.47 -25.33
C SER A 175 15.61 -20.33 -26.15
N MET A 176 15.34 -21.63 -26.26
CA MET A 176 16.11 -22.58 -27.07
C MET A 176 15.80 -22.45 -28.57
N ARG A 177 14.57 -22.04 -28.93
CA ARG A 177 14.23 -21.66 -30.30
C ARG A 177 14.78 -20.27 -30.63
N ARG A 178 16.10 -20.15 -30.73
CA ARG A 178 16.69 -19.04 -31.50
C ARG A 178 16.22 -19.20 -32.96
N PRO A 179 15.75 -18.13 -33.62
CA PRO A 179 15.44 -18.19 -35.03
C PRO A 179 16.76 -18.38 -35.80
N ASP A 180 17.05 -19.63 -36.16
CA ASP A 180 18.09 -20.02 -37.11
C ASP A 180 17.72 -19.45 -38.50
N GLY A 181 17.97 -18.16 -38.71
CA GLY A 181 17.57 -17.51 -39.96
C GLY A 181 18.05 -16.08 -40.20
N LEU A 182 18.78 -15.45 -39.28
CA LEU A 182 19.38 -14.13 -39.54
C LEU A 182 20.89 -14.28 -39.71
N SER A 183 21.27 -14.34 -40.99
CA SER A 183 22.64 -14.32 -41.49
C SER A 183 23.42 -13.11 -40.95
N PRO A 184 24.63 -13.30 -40.40
CA PRO A 184 25.48 -12.21 -39.94
C PRO A 184 26.24 -11.63 -41.14
N ALA A 185 25.59 -10.75 -41.87
CA ALA A 185 26.28 -9.89 -42.84
C ALA A 185 26.10 -8.43 -42.41
N SER A 186 27.23 -7.73 -42.24
CA SER A 186 27.40 -6.31 -41.85
C SER A 186 27.45 -5.99 -40.34
N GLU A 187 28.48 -6.49 -39.67
CA GLU A 187 28.97 -5.84 -38.44
C GLU A 187 30.50 -5.73 -38.50
N ALA A 188 30.95 -4.93 -39.47
CA ALA A 188 32.32 -4.44 -39.54
C ALA A 188 32.28 -2.93 -39.30
N GLN A 189 33.19 -2.45 -38.44
CA GLN A 189 33.43 -1.06 -38.04
C GLN A 189 32.70 -0.60 -36.77
N VAL A 190 33.14 -1.13 -35.63
CA VAL A 190 33.18 -0.32 -34.39
C VAL A 190 34.64 -0.14 -34.01
N GLU A 191 35.02 1.13 -34.08
CA GLU A 191 36.33 1.73 -33.88
C GLU A 191 36.90 1.44 -32.49
N ARG A 192 38.18 1.06 -32.45
CA ARG A 192 38.95 0.83 -31.23
C ARG A 192 39.17 2.18 -30.51
N LEU A 193 38.57 2.36 -29.34
CA LEU A 193 38.97 3.41 -28.41
C LEU A 193 40.17 2.96 -27.56
N PRO A 194 41.12 3.86 -27.28
CA PRO A 194 42.35 3.53 -26.57
C PRO A 194 42.11 3.33 -25.08
N SER A 195 42.72 2.25 -24.57
CA SER A 195 42.86 1.92 -23.16
C SER A 195 43.66 3.00 -22.42
N VAL A 196 42.96 3.85 -21.66
CA VAL A 196 43.58 4.78 -20.69
C VAL A 196 43.75 4.05 -19.36
N GLN A 197 44.98 3.71 -19.02
CA GLN A 197 45.37 3.25 -17.69
C GLN A 197 45.33 4.44 -16.72
N ALA A 198 44.25 4.56 -15.95
CA ALA A 198 44.13 5.55 -14.88
C ALA A 198 44.54 4.94 -13.52
N ASN A 199 45.36 5.70 -12.81
CA ASN A 199 46.07 5.36 -11.58
C ASN A 199 45.10 5.39 -10.37
N PRO A 200 44.99 4.35 -9.51
CA PRO A 200 43.85 4.21 -8.58
C PRO A 200 43.93 4.98 -7.26
N ARG A 201 44.90 5.88 -7.06
CA ARG A 201 45.26 6.35 -5.69
C ARG A 201 45.14 7.85 -5.40
N GLN A 202 44.57 8.67 -6.29
CA GLN A 202 44.48 10.13 -6.06
C GLN A 202 43.07 10.73 -6.18
N LEU A 203 42.01 9.92 -6.20
CA LEU A 203 40.64 10.36 -6.50
C LEU A 203 39.67 10.29 -5.30
N GLU A 204 40.16 10.31 -4.06
CA GLU A 204 39.30 10.04 -2.90
C GLU A 204 38.76 11.27 -2.16
N ASN A 205 39.22 12.50 -2.46
CA ASN A 205 38.92 13.65 -1.60
C ASN A 205 38.39 14.95 -2.25
N GLN A 206 38.04 14.98 -3.56
CA GLN A 206 37.52 16.23 -4.17
C GLN A 206 36.15 16.18 -4.87
N ASP A 207 35.59 15.01 -5.19
CA ASP A 207 34.34 14.92 -5.97
C ASP A 207 33.16 14.28 -5.21
N ARG A 208 32.73 14.88 -4.09
CA ARG A 208 31.52 14.41 -3.36
C ARG A 208 30.41 15.45 -3.20
N HIS A 209 30.50 16.61 -3.87
CA HIS A 209 29.46 17.64 -3.81
C HIS A 209 28.39 17.57 -4.91
N ASP A 210 28.57 16.72 -5.92
CA ASP A 210 27.59 16.49 -6.97
C ASP A 210 27.00 15.09 -6.87
N ILE A 211 26.20 14.81 -5.84
CA ILE A 211 25.21 13.74 -5.99
C ILE A 211 24.18 14.32 -6.96
N PRO A 212 24.11 13.85 -8.23
CA PRO A 212 23.13 14.37 -9.18
C PRO A 212 21.78 14.18 -8.54
N ASN A 213 21.14 15.32 -8.21
CA ASN A 213 19.77 15.37 -7.77
C ASN A 213 19.01 14.43 -8.70
N CYS A 214 18.55 13.28 -8.18
CA CYS A 214 17.87 12.28 -8.98
C CYS A 214 16.53 12.91 -9.37
N GLY A 215 16.60 13.79 -10.37
CA GLY A 215 15.51 14.62 -10.84
C GLY A 215 14.42 13.65 -11.16
N ARG A 216 13.31 13.76 -10.44
CA ARG A 216 12.12 12.99 -10.77
C ARG A 216 11.89 13.22 -12.25
N LEU A 217 12.00 12.14 -13.04
CA LEU A 217 11.72 12.23 -14.46
C LEU A 217 10.38 12.97 -14.62
N PRO A 218 10.33 14.00 -15.47
CA PRO A 218 9.14 14.83 -15.58
C PRO A 218 7.94 13.91 -15.79
N VAL A 219 6.97 14.00 -14.88
CA VAL A 219 5.77 13.16 -14.95
C VAL A 219 5.14 13.43 -16.31
N LYS A 220 5.10 12.41 -17.17
CA LYS A 220 4.54 12.53 -18.52
C LYS A 220 3.05 12.82 -18.42
N ARG A 221 2.69 14.09 -18.42
CA ARG A 221 1.29 14.55 -18.43
C ARG A 221 0.68 14.25 -19.79
N ARG A 222 -0.63 13.94 -19.80
CA ARG A 222 -1.38 13.80 -21.06
C ARG A 222 -1.54 15.17 -21.69
N THR A 223 -1.55 15.23 -23.02
CA THR A 223 -1.84 16.47 -23.74
C THR A 223 -3.26 16.94 -23.41
N PRO A 224 -3.50 18.27 -23.32
CA PRO A 224 -4.82 18.82 -23.01
C PRO A 224 -5.90 18.35 -24.00
N GLU A 225 -5.56 18.25 -25.29
CA GLU A 225 -6.42 17.74 -26.35
C GLU A 225 -6.95 16.32 -26.08
N ARG A 226 -6.08 15.42 -25.59
CA ARG A 226 -6.47 14.05 -25.28
C ARG A 226 -7.41 13.99 -24.07
N ASN A 227 -7.26 14.89 -23.12
CA ASN A 227 -8.17 15.01 -21.99
C ASN A 227 -9.53 15.57 -22.43
N ALA A 228 -9.54 16.58 -23.30
CA ALA A 228 -10.74 17.16 -23.88
C ALA A 228 -11.55 16.12 -24.68
N LEU A 229 -10.88 15.33 -25.53
CA LEU A 229 -11.52 14.20 -26.24
C LEU A 229 -12.17 13.22 -25.25
N LYS A 230 -11.43 12.79 -24.21
CA LYS A 230 -11.97 11.86 -23.20
C LYS A 230 -13.15 12.47 -22.44
N ALA A 231 -13.18 13.78 -22.22
CA ALA A 231 -14.32 14.46 -21.63
C ALA A 231 -15.55 14.43 -22.56
N ARG A 232 -15.38 14.75 -23.84
CA ARG A 232 -16.46 14.69 -24.84
C ARG A 232 -17.02 13.28 -25.03
N VAL A 233 -16.15 12.26 -25.14
CA VAL A 233 -16.56 10.85 -25.22
C VAL A 233 -17.35 10.42 -23.98
N ARG A 234 -16.94 10.86 -22.78
CA ARG A 234 -17.71 10.60 -21.54
C ARG A 234 -19.09 11.24 -21.56
N LYS A 235 -19.19 12.50 -22.01
CA LYS A 235 -20.46 13.23 -22.12
C LYS A 235 -21.41 12.54 -23.10
N HIS A 236 -20.90 12.17 -24.28
CA HIS A 236 -21.70 11.46 -25.31
C HIS A 236 -22.17 10.09 -24.84
N LEU A 237 -21.28 9.30 -24.23
CA LEU A 237 -21.63 8.00 -23.66
C LEU A 237 -22.68 8.13 -22.55
N LYS A 238 -22.58 9.17 -21.70
CA LYS A 238 -23.61 9.44 -20.70
C LYS A 238 -24.94 9.73 -21.37
N GLY A 239 -24.99 10.50 -22.46
CA GLY A 239 -26.22 10.76 -23.22
C GLY A 239 -26.87 9.50 -23.78
N LEU A 240 -26.09 8.57 -24.33
CA LEU A 240 -26.60 7.29 -24.85
C LEU A 240 -27.11 6.37 -23.74
N LEU A 241 -26.48 6.38 -22.57
CA LEU A 241 -26.90 5.55 -21.43
C LEU A 241 -28.06 6.17 -20.64
N ALA A 242 -28.11 7.49 -20.49
CA ALA A 242 -28.97 8.22 -19.53
C ALA A 242 -30.47 8.22 -19.82
N LYS A 243 -30.94 7.61 -20.92
CA LYS A 243 -32.38 7.39 -21.10
C LYS A 243 -32.96 6.48 -20.01
N GLU A 244 -32.14 5.64 -19.38
CA GLU A 244 -32.44 4.80 -18.21
C GLU A 244 -31.17 4.75 -17.31
N SER A 245 -31.26 4.36 -16.04
CA SER A 245 -30.07 4.24 -15.18
C SER A 245 -28.98 3.38 -15.85
N VAL A 246 -27.71 3.82 -15.79
CA VAL A 246 -26.55 3.09 -16.36
C VAL A 246 -26.49 1.64 -15.85
N LEU A 247 -27.01 1.40 -14.65
CA LEU A 247 -27.06 0.07 -14.05
C LEU A 247 -28.28 -0.74 -14.49
N GLY A 248 -29.33 -0.10 -15.00
CA GLY A 248 -30.55 -0.74 -15.50
C GLY A 248 -30.40 -1.34 -16.91
N LYS A 249 -29.63 -0.69 -17.80
CA LYS A 249 -29.34 -1.21 -19.15
C LYS A 249 -28.06 -2.04 -19.18
N ARG A 250 -28.18 -3.30 -18.76
CA ARG A 250 -27.10 -4.29 -18.86
C ARG A 250 -27.50 -5.42 -19.78
N VAL A 251 -26.58 -5.80 -20.67
CA VAL A 251 -26.74 -7.05 -21.41
C VAL A 251 -26.70 -8.22 -20.43
N SER A 252 -27.61 -9.17 -20.60
CA SER A 252 -27.62 -10.38 -19.78
C SER A 252 -26.38 -11.24 -20.10
N PRO A 253 -25.79 -11.97 -19.13
CA PRO A 253 -24.63 -12.83 -19.39
C PRO A 253 -24.88 -13.85 -20.50
N SER A 254 -26.10 -14.39 -20.61
CA SER A 254 -26.51 -15.35 -21.63
C SER A 254 -26.55 -14.73 -23.03
N GLU A 255 -27.03 -13.50 -23.14
CA GLU A 255 -27.07 -12.74 -24.39
C GLU A 255 -25.66 -12.33 -24.84
N SER A 256 -24.81 -11.85 -23.92
CA SER A 256 -23.40 -11.55 -24.22
C SER A 256 -22.67 -12.81 -24.70
N ALA A 257 -22.87 -13.96 -24.04
CA ALA A 257 -22.27 -15.23 -24.45
C ALA A 257 -22.79 -15.73 -25.82
N ARG A 258 -24.08 -15.54 -26.10
CA ARG A 258 -24.67 -15.87 -27.42
C ARG A 258 -24.06 -15.00 -28.52
N PHE A 259 -23.94 -13.70 -28.27
CA PHE A 259 -23.33 -12.77 -29.21
C PHE A 259 -21.86 -13.10 -29.46
N ALA A 260 -21.10 -13.42 -28.41
CA ALA A 260 -19.69 -13.79 -28.52
C ALA A 260 -19.47 -15.02 -29.42
N ARG A 261 -20.38 -16.00 -29.41
CA ARG A 261 -20.33 -17.16 -30.33
C ARG A 261 -20.52 -16.73 -31.78
N ASN A 262 -21.50 -15.87 -32.06
CA ASN A 262 -21.77 -15.40 -33.42
C ASN A 262 -20.65 -14.49 -33.94
N TRP A 263 -20.12 -13.61 -33.08
CA TRP A 263 -19.06 -12.67 -33.40
C TRP A 263 -17.74 -13.35 -33.83
N ALA A 264 -17.48 -14.56 -33.35
CA ALA A 264 -16.30 -15.34 -33.76
C ALA A 264 -16.29 -15.63 -35.28
N PHE A 265 -17.47 -15.67 -35.92
CA PHE A 265 -17.64 -15.92 -37.34
C PHE A 265 -17.83 -14.63 -38.17
N ARG A 266 -17.56 -13.45 -37.60
CA ARG A 266 -17.79 -12.15 -38.27
C ARG A 266 -17.04 -11.97 -39.58
N HIS A 267 -15.93 -12.67 -39.77
CA HIS A 267 -15.14 -12.59 -40.99
C HIS A 267 -15.81 -13.29 -42.17
N GLU A 268 -16.75 -14.20 -41.88
CA GLU A 268 -17.45 -14.99 -42.87
C GLU A 268 -18.88 -14.48 -43.09
N TYR A 269 -19.48 -13.84 -42.07
CA TYR A 269 -20.87 -13.33 -42.14
C TYR A 269 -20.96 -11.90 -41.61
N HIS A 270 -21.82 -11.09 -42.26
CA HIS A 270 -22.27 -9.81 -41.73
C HIS A 270 -22.98 -10.03 -40.38
N THR A 271 -22.22 -9.89 -39.29
CA THR A 271 -22.78 -9.98 -37.94
C THR A 271 -23.46 -8.67 -37.64
N GLU A 272 -24.75 -8.72 -37.28
CA GLU A 272 -25.49 -7.53 -36.85
C GLU A 272 -24.78 -6.88 -35.64
N PRO A 273 -24.81 -5.53 -35.54
CA PRO A 273 -24.28 -4.84 -34.37
C PRO A 273 -24.92 -5.33 -33.07
N SER A 274 -24.15 -5.39 -31.98
CA SER A 274 -24.65 -5.87 -30.68
C SER A 274 -25.79 -5.02 -30.12
N CYS A 275 -25.83 -3.74 -30.48
CA CYS A 275 -26.85 -2.80 -30.02
C CYS A 275 -27.07 -1.69 -31.07
N THR A 276 -28.15 -0.93 -30.91
CA THR A 276 -28.42 0.28 -31.69
C THR A 276 -28.18 1.52 -30.82
N THR A 277 -28.14 2.72 -31.42
CA THR A 277 -28.02 3.98 -30.69
C THR A 277 -29.19 4.22 -29.73
N GLU A 278 -30.39 3.76 -30.09
CA GLU A 278 -31.60 3.86 -29.26
C GLU A 278 -31.59 2.88 -28.07
N ARG A 279 -31.04 1.69 -28.28
CA ARG A 279 -30.95 0.61 -27.28
C ARG A 279 -29.50 0.33 -26.91
N PHE A 280 -28.73 1.40 -26.70
CA PHE A 280 -27.30 1.30 -26.46
C PHE A 280 -27.02 0.61 -25.12
N MET A 281 -26.24 -0.47 -25.14
CA MET A 281 -25.90 -1.29 -23.97
C MET A 281 -24.43 -1.68 -23.97
N ILE A 282 -23.84 -1.78 -22.78
CA ILE A 282 -22.46 -2.24 -22.56
C ILE A 282 -22.42 -3.50 -21.70
N ASP A 283 -21.44 -4.36 -21.94
CA ASP A 283 -21.20 -5.56 -21.15
C ASP A 283 -20.31 -5.23 -19.94
N LEU A 284 -20.90 -5.34 -18.75
CA LEU A 284 -20.23 -5.14 -17.46
C LEU A 284 -19.82 -6.47 -16.78
N THR A 285 -20.05 -7.60 -17.42
CA THR A 285 -19.82 -8.94 -16.82
C THR A 285 -18.45 -9.50 -17.17
N THR A 286 -17.89 -9.10 -18.31
CA THR A 286 -16.65 -9.66 -18.85
C THR A 286 -15.48 -8.64 -18.86
N THR A 287 -14.74 -8.56 -19.97
CA THR A 287 -13.60 -7.67 -20.17
C THR A 287 -14.01 -6.41 -20.94
N PRO A 288 -13.23 -5.32 -20.84
CA PRO A 288 -13.54 -4.09 -21.59
C PRO A 288 -13.55 -4.29 -23.11
N THR A 289 -12.81 -5.29 -23.60
CA THR A 289 -12.69 -5.65 -25.03
C THR A 289 -13.45 -6.94 -25.33
N SER A 290 -14.59 -7.17 -24.66
CA SER A 290 -15.46 -8.28 -25.01
C SER A 290 -16.04 -8.08 -26.42
N PRO A 291 -16.43 -9.16 -27.13
CA PRO A 291 -17.08 -9.06 -28.44
C PRO A 291 -18.24 -8.06 -28.47
N TRP A 292 -19.08 -8.08 -27.42
CA TRP A 292 -20.17 -7.12 -27.26
C TRP A 292 -19.67 -5.67 -27.17
N ASN A 293 -18.70 -5.40 -26.29
CA ASN A 293 -18.18 -4.05 -26.09
C ASN A 293 -17.43 -3.53 -27.32
N GLU A 294 -16.79 -4.40 -28.10
CA GLU A 294 -16.19 -4.03 -29.38
C GLU A 294 -17.22 -3.63 -30.43
N SER A 295 -18.30 -4.41 -30.56
CA SER A 295 -19.39 -4.08 -31.48
C SER A 295 -20.12 -2.80 -31.05
N ALA A 296 -20.40 -2.65 -29.75
CA ALA A 296 -20.97 -1.42 -29.19
C ALA A 296 -20.04 -0.21 -29.40
N ALA A 297 -18.72 -0.40 -29.38
CA ALA A 297 -17.77 0.66 -29.68
C ALA A 297 -17.89 1.15 -31.13
N ASP A 298 -18.14 0.24 -32.08
CA ASP A 298 -18.32 0.62 -33.49
C ASP A 298 -19.61 1.42 -33.70
N VAL A 299 -20.71 1.02 -33.05
CA VAL A 299 -21.98 1.77 -33.04
C VAL A 299 -21.78 3.15 -32.40
N PHE A 300 -21.08 3.21 -31.27
CA PHE A 300 -20.76 4.46 -30.58
C PHE A 300 -19.94 5.41 -31.45
N VAL A 301 -18.91 4.90 -32.14
CA VAL A 301 -18.02 5.71 -32.98
C VAL A 301 -18.78 6.32 -34.15
N ALA A 302 -19.61 5.52 -34.84
CA ALA A 302 -20.43 6.01 -35.95
C ALA A 302 -21.38 7.14 -35.51
N ASP A 303 -22.09 6.93 -34.40
CA ASP A 303 -23.00 7.91 -33.81
C ASP A 303 -22.28 9.17 -33.33
N TYR A 304 -21.11 9.01 -32.69
CA TYR A 304 -20.29 10.12 -32.21
C TYR A 304 -19.76 10.99 -33.36
N ILE A 305 -19.25 10.37 -34.44
CA ILE A 305 -18.75 11.10 -35.62
C ILE A 305 -19.90 11.88 -36.28
N ALA A 306 -21.06 11.24 -36.47
CA ALA A 306 -22.24 11.89 -37.03
C ALA A 306 -22.73 13.06 -36.16
N THR A 307 -22.84 12.87 -34.85
CA THR A 307 -23.33 13.90 -33.91
C THR A 307 -22.37 15.09 -33.78
N GLN A 308 -21.07 14.84 -33.83
CA GLN A 308 -20.05 15.89 -33.66
C GLN A 308 -19.64 16.54 -35.00
N GLY A 309 -20.18 16.10 -36.13
CA GLY A 309 -19.82 16.61 -37.46
C GLY A 309 -18.34 16.40 -37.79
N LEU A 310 -17.75 15.31 -37.31
CA LEU A 310 -16.34 15.01 -37.57
C LEU A 310 -16.16 14.31 -38.91
N GLU A 311 -14.99 14.46 -39.53
CA GLU A 311 -14.63 13.66 -40.70
C GLU A 311 -14.51 12.18 -40.30
N ASP A 312 -15.12 11.32 -41.10
CA ASP A 312 -15.14 9.87 -40.91
C ASP A 312 -13.83 9.20 -41.35
N SER A 313 -12.72 9.71 -40.82
CA SER A 313 -11.38 9.17 -41.07
C SER A 313 -11.12 7.94 -40.20
N LYS A 314 -10.35 6.98 -40.73
CA LYS A 314 -9.91 5.79 -39.98
C LYS A 314 -9.20 6.17 -38.66
N SER A 315 -8.40 7.24 -38.70
CA SER A 315 -7.69 7.75 -37.51
C SER A 315 -8.65 8.23 -36.42
N ASN A 316 -9.68 9.01 -36.79
CA ASN A 316 -10.70 9.47 -35.85
C ASN A 316 -11.46 8.30 -35.24
N ARG A 317 -11.87 7.32 -36.08
CA ARG A 317 -12.55 6.10 -35.61
C ARG A 317 -11.75 5.35 -34.56
N GLU A 318 -10.48 5.06 -34.83
CA GLU A 318 -9.61 4.32 -33.90
C GLU A 318 -9.37 5.08 -32.58
N LEU A 319 -9.17 6.40 -32.67
CA LEU A 319 -8.94 7.27 -31.52
C LEU A 319 -10.18 7.37 -30.61
N ILE A 320 -11.38 7.51 -31.20
CA ILE A 320 -12.66 7.53 -30.47
C ILE A 320 -12.96 6.14 -29.89
N ARG A 321 -12.80 5.07 -30.68
CA ARG A 321 -12.98 3.66 -30.23
C ARG A 321 -12.13 3.37 -29.01
N LYS A 322 -10.85 3.75 -29.05
CA LYS A 322 -9.93 3.58 -27.92
C LYS A 322 -10.36 4.38 -26.70
N ALA A 323 -10.79 5.63 -26.87
CA ALA A 323 -11.27 6.46 -25.77
C ALA A 323 -12.56 5.89 -25.13
N PHE A 324 -13.46 5.32 -25.93
CA PHE A 324 -14.65 4.61 -25.47
C PHE A 324 -14.29 3.37 -24.66
N LEU A 325 -13.45 2.46 -25.18
CA LEU A 325 -13.05 1.24 -24.47
C LEU A 325 -12.28 1.55 -23.16
N ASP A 326 -11.44 2.59 -23.16
CA ASP A 326 -10.80 3.12 -21.94
C ASP A 326 -11.86 3.55 -20.90
N ARG A 327 -12.99 4.13 -21.35
CA ARG A 327 -14.08 4.53 -20.45
C ARG A 327 -14.84 3.31 -19.96
N VAL A 328 -15.19 2.35 -20.82
CA VAL A 328 -15.83 1.08 -20.42
C VAL A 328 -14.98 0.35 -19.37
N LYS A 329 -13.65 0.31 -19.54
CA LYS A 329 -12.73 -0.25 -18.53
C LYS A 329 -12.89 0.40 -17.15
N ASN A 330 -13.04 1.72 -17.11
CA ASN A 330 -13.24 2.44 -15.84
C ASN A 330 -14.63 2.19 -15.24
N ILE A 331 -15.68 2.08 -16.07
CA ILE A 331 -17.03 1.72 -15.62
C ILE A 331 -17.03 0.31 -15.04
N LEU A 332 -16.41 -0.66 -15.72
CA LEU A 332 -16.22 -2.03 -15.23
C LEU A 332 -15.49 -2.08 -13.88
N ALA A 333 -14.42 -1.29 -13.73
CA ALA A 333 -13.69 -1.22 -12.47
C ALA A 333 -14.56 -0.66 -11.34
N ALA A 334 -15.32 0.41 -11.61
CA ALA A 334 -16.24 1.01 -10.66
C ALA A 334 -17.39 0.06 -10.27
N ASP A 335 -17.98 -0.63 -11.24
CA ASP A 335 -19.03 -1.61 -11.01
C ASP A 335 -18.52 -2.81 -10.19
N ARG A 336 -17.34 -3.34 -10.50
CA ARG A 336 -16.70 -4.39 -9.66
C ARG A 336 -16.46 -3.91 -8.23
N GLN A 337 -16.03 -2.67 -8.07
CA GLN A 337 -15.84 -2.06 -6.75
C GLN A 337 -17.17 -1.91 -6.00
N ALA A 338 -18.24 -1.49 -6.68
CA ALA A 338 -19.58 -1.40 -6.09
C ALA A 338 -20.10 -2.79 -5.66
N ARG A 339 -19.93 -3.82 -6.49
CA ARG A 339 -20.33 -5.21 -6.18
C ARG A 339 -19.51 -5.86 -5.06
N ALA A 340 -18.24 -5.48 -4.91
CA ALA A 340 -17.40 -6.01 -3.84
C ALA A 340 -17.90 -5.61 -2.44
N GLY A 341 -18.71 -4.55 -2.34
CA GLY A 341 -19.17 -3.99 -1.08
C GLY A 341 -18.17 -3.01 -0.47
N ALA A 342 -18.65 -2.15 0.43
CA ALA A 342 -17.86 -1.09 1.04
C ALA A 342 -16.67 -1.64 1.87
N ALA A 343 -16.87 -2.75 2.58
CA ALA A 343 -15.84 -3.38 3.41
C ALA A 343 -14.66 -3.90 2.58
N ASN A 344 -14.93 -4.68 1.53
CA ASN A 344 -13.88 -5.19 0.63
C ASN A 344 -13.20 -4.05 -0.14
N THR A 345 -13.96 -3.04 -0.55
CA THR A 345 -13.39 -1.85 -1.20
C THR A 345 -12.38 -1.15 -0.30
N GLU A 346 -12.72 -0.92 0.97
CA GLU A 346 -11.81 -0.29 1.92
C GLU A 346 -10.61 -1.18 2.22
N MET A 347 -10.81 -2.48 2.38
CA MET A 347 -9.72 -3.46 2.54
C MET A 347 -8.76 -3.43 1.35
N MET A 348 -9.27 -3.45 0.12
CA MET A 348 -8.45 -3.37 -1.10
C MET A 348 -7.73 -2.03 -1.22
N LYS A 349 -8.38 -0.92 -0.85
CA LYS A 349 -7.72 0.40 -0.76
C LYS A 349 -6.62 0.43 0.29
N ARG A 350 -6.81 -0.20 1.46
CA ARG A 350 -5.79 -0.35 2.51
C ARG A 350 -4.61 -1.17 1.99
N LEU A 351 -4.88 -2.34 1.38
CA LEU A 351 -3.85 -3.17 0.76
C LEU A 351 -3.10 -2.45 -0.37
N ALA A 352 -3.79 -1.72 -1.24
CA ALA A 352 -3.17 -0.95 -2.31
C ALA A 352 -2.27 0.17 -1.76
N ARG A 353 -2.72 0.89 -0.72
CA ARG A 353 -1.90 1.89 -0.01
C ARG A 353 -0.66 1.25 0.63
N ARG A 354 -0.82 0.11 1.32
CA ARG A 354 0.29 -0.67 1.89
C ARG A 354 1.26 -1.15 0.82
N GLN A 355 0.77 -1.69 -0.29
CA GLN A 355 1.58 -2.11 -1.43
C GLN A 355 2.26 -0.94 -2.11
N GLN A 356 1.64 0.22 -2.23
CA GLN A 356 2.26 1.41 -2.78
C GLN A 356 3.42 1.86 -1.88
N ARG A 357 3.19 1.93 -0.55
CA ARG A 357 4.24 2.19 0.45
C ARG A 357 5.38 1.17 0.32
N LYS A 358 5.07 -0.13 0.14
CA LYS A 358 6.07 -1.22 0.00
C LYS A 358 6.78 -1.28 -1.36
N ARG A 359 6.12 -0.97 -2.47
CA ARG A 359 6.72 -0.95 -3.82
C ARG A 359 7.71 0.20 -3.95
N GLU A 360 7.38 1.34 -3.35
CA GLU A 360 8.36 2.41 -3.17
C GLU A 360 9.58 1.91 -2.39
N THR A 361 9.43 0.98 -1.44
CA THR A 361 10.53 0.37 -0.67
C THR A 361 11.39 -0.64 -1.45
N PHE A 362 10.84 -1.34 -2.45
CA PHE A 362 11.59 -2.42 -3.13
C PHE A 362 12.57 -1.89 -4.19
N LEU A 363 12.19 -0.83 -4.91
CA LEU A 363 13.04 -0.21 -5.95
C LEU A 363 13.76 1.04 -5.46
N THR A 364 13.29 1.66 -4.37
CA THR A 364 13.93 2.80 -3.74
C THR A 364 14.14 2.45 -2.27
N PRO A 365 15.28 2.73 -1.64
CA PRO A 365 15.41 2.62 -0.19
C PRO A 365 14.18 3.27 0.46
N SER A 366 13.55 2.61 1.45
CA SER A 366 12.33 3.10 2.11
C SER A 366 12.37 4.62 2.25
N LYS A 367 11.30 5.33 1.88
CA LYS A 367 11.24 6.80 1.98
C LYS A 367 11.74 7.29 3.35
N LEU A 368 11.45 6.52 4.41
CA LEU A 368 11.94 6.78 5.76
C LEU A 368 13.47 6.63 5.89
N TYR A 369 14.03 5.52 5.42
CA TYR A 369 15.47 5.30 5.38
C TYR A 369 16.17 6.43 4.62
N ARG A 370 15.71 6.71 3.39
CA ARG A 370 16.28 7.77 2.54
C ARG A 370 16.19 9.14 3.22
N ARG A 371 15.07 9.45 3.87
CA ARG A 371 14.88 10.71 4.60
C ARG A 371 15.91 10.84 5.72
N ARG A 372 16.05 9.81 6.56
CA ARG A 372 17.03 9.80 7.66
C ARG A 372 18.46 9.89 7.12
N TYR A 373 18.77 9.15 6.06
CA TYR A 373 20.06 9.20 5.38
C TYR A 373 20.39 10.62 4.89
N MET A 374 19.46 11.27 4.18
CA MET A 374 19.65 12.64 3.70
C MET A 374 19.77 13.65 4.86
N THR A 375 19.07 13.42 5.97
CA THR A 375 19.18 14.27 7.17
C THR A 375 20.58 14.18 7.77
N LEU A 376 21.10 12.96 7.94
CA LEU A 376 22.47 12.74 8.43
C LEU A 376 23.53 13.29 7.45
N LEU A 377 23.32 13.12 6.14
CA LEU A 377 24.22 13.62 5.11
C LEU A 377 24.30 15.15 5.08
N ASN A 378 23.13 15.80 5.20
CA ASN A 378 23.02 17.25 5.13
C ASN A 378 23.47 17.93 6.44
N HIS A 379 23.42 17.24 7.59
CA HIS A 379 23.86 17.80 8.86
C HIS A 379 25.33 17.45 9.16
N PRO A 380 26.28 18.40 9.10
CA PRO A 380 27.72 18.10 9.16
C PRO A 380 28.15 17.28 10.38
N VAL A 381 27.62 17.62 11.56
CA VAL A 381 27.96 16.93 12.83
C VAL A 381 27.49 15.48 12.85
N LEU A 382 26.41 15.14 12.13
CA LEU A 382 25.79 13.81 12.20
C LEU A 382 26.26 12.83 11.12
N ARG A 383 27.13 13.28 10.20
CA ARG A 383 27.62 12.46 9.09
C ARG A 383 28.33 11.20 9.56
N HIS A 384 28.99 11.25 10.71
CA HIS A 384 29.68 10.09 11.28
C HIS A 384 28.70 8.93 11.61
N HIS A 385 27.40 9.22 11.79
CA HIS A 385 26.39 8.18 12.00
C HIS A 385 25.87 7.52 10.71
N ILE A 386 26.28 7.98 9.52
CA ILE A 386 25.80 7.40 8.25
C ILE A 386 26.14 5.92 8.16
N ARG A 387 27.36 5.53 8.53
CA ARG A 387 27.79 4.12 8.54
C ARG A 387 26.89 3.25 9.42
N MET A 388 26.49 3.75 10.58
CA MET A 388 25.59 3.04 11.49
C MET A 388 24.18 2.89 10.90
N LEU A 389 23.67 3.94 10.23
CA LEU A 389 22.39 3.87 9.52
C LEU A 389 22.44 2.86 8.35
N GLU A 390 23.55 2.82 7.61
CA GLU A 390 23.77 1.85 6.53
C GLU A 390 23.80 0.40 7.03
N LEU A 391 24.46 0.16 8.17
CA LEU A 391 24.48 -1.15 8.83
C LEU A 391 23.07 -1.59 9.28
N LEU A 392 22.25 -0.66 9.79
CA LEU A 392 20.85 -0.94 10.12
C LEU A 392 20.02 -1.28 8.88
N GLY A 393 20.28 -0.59 7.78
CA GLY A 393 19.59 -0.78 6.52
C GLY A 393 18.09 -0.45 6.58
N VAL A 394 17.37 -0.84 5.54
CA VAL A 394 15.93 -0.59 5.40
C VAL A 394 15.11 -1.48 6.33
N ASP A 395 15.58 -2.70 6.60
CA ASP A 395 14.86 -3.71 7.39
C ASP A 395 14.74 -3.34 8.88
N ALA A 396 15.65 -2.50 9.41
CA ALA A 396 15.60 -2.01 10.79
C ALA A 396 14.73 -0.76 10.98
N MET A 397 14.17 -0.22 9.89
CA MET A 397 13.25 0.91 9.94
C MET A 397 11.89 0.44 10.49
N SER A 398 11.22 1.28 11.26
CA SER A 398 9.86 0.99 11.72
C SER A 398 8.88 1.02 10.55
N GLU A 399 7.92 0.09 10.52
CA GLU A 399 6.76 0.22 9.66
C GLU A 399 5.84 1.32 10.24
N ASP A 400 5.46 2.28 9.40
CA ASP A 400 4.48 3.30 9.77
C ASP A 400 3.08 2.73 9.54
N GLU A 401 2.38 2.37 10.61
CA GLU A 401 0.96 2.06 10.57
C GLU A 401 0.16 3.32 10.90
N SER A 402 -0.86 3.62 10.10
CA SER A 402 -1.74 4.77 10.38
C SER A 402 -2.81 4.39 11.40
N ASP A 403 -3.27 5.35 12.22
CA ASP A 403 -4.36 5.14 13.20
C ASP A 403 -5.62 4.52 12.56
N ARG A 404 -5.89 4.91 11.31
CA ARG A 404 -6.97 4.35 10.47
C ARG A 404 -6.80 2.85 10.13
N GLU A 405 -5.61 2.29 10.29
CA GLU A 405 -5.29 0.89 10.01
C GLU A 405 -5.34 0.02 11.29
N LEU A 406 -5.02 0.58 12.46
CA LEU A 406 -5.05 -0.14 13.74
C LEU A 406 -6.44 -0.25 14.36
N SER A 407 -7.35 0.71 14.10
CA SER A 407 -8.74 0.59 14.52
C SER A 407 -9.48 -0.46 13.67
N THR A 408 -9.45 -1.71 14.12
CA THR A 408 -10.36 -2.77 13.65
C THR A 408 -11.81 -2.52 14.07
N ASP A 409 -12.02 -1.62 15.03
CA ASP A 409 -13.33 -1.38 15.60
C ASP A 409 -14.19 -0.55 14.64
N PHE A 410 -15.36 -1.12 14.33
CA PHE A 410 -16.37 -0.60 13.42
C PHE A 410 -17.02 0.71 13.90
N GLN A 411 -16.67 1.20 15.09
CA GLN A 411 -17.06 2.52 15.58
C GLN A 411 -16.05 3.57 15.11
N ARG A 412 -16.10 3.85 13.80
CA ARG A 412 -15.51 5.08 13.28
C ARG A 412 -16.27 6.25 13.86
N ASP A 413 -15.73 6.86 14.90
CA ASP A 413 -16.18 8.18 15.31
C ASP A 413 -15.86 9.17 14.18
N ARG A 414 -16.85 9.45 13.34
CA ARG A 414 -16.71 10.36 12.17
C ARG A 414 -16.23 11.75 12.59
N ARG A 415 -16.37 12.13 13.86
CA ARG A 415 -15.82 13.39 14.38
C ARG A 415 -14.30 13.40 14.45
N LYS A 416 -13.64 12.23 14.45
CA LYS A 416 -12.16 12.11 14.36
C LYS A 416 -11.63 12.14 12.93
N ASP A 417 -12.47 12.13 11.89
CA ASP A 417 -12.00 12.17 10.50
C ASP A 417 -11.41 13.54 10.09
N SER A 418 -11.67 14.61 10.87
CA SER A 418 -11.04 15.93 10.72
C SER A 418 -9.67 16.04 11.39
N ALA A 419 -9.31 15.10 12.28
CA ALA A 419 -8.01 15.11 12.91
C ALA A 419 -6.94 14.64 11.92
N ARG A 420 -5.81 15.36 11.87
CA ARG A 420 -4.65 14.96 11.05
C ARG A 420 -4.31 13.50 11.38
N PRO A 421 -4.10 12.63 10.37
CA PRO A 421 -3.85 11.22 10.61
C PRO A 421 -2.61 11.08 11.50
N ARG A 422 -2.79 10.40 12.63
CA ARG A 422 -1.68 10.00 13.51
C ARG A 422 -1.04 8.75 12.95
N PHE A 423 0.28 8.71 13.01
CA PHE A 423 1.06 7.54 12.61
C PHE A 423 1.71 6.96 13.83
N PHE A 424 1.64 5.65 13.92
CA PHE A 424 2.16 4.90 15.05
C PHE A 424 3.41 4.16 14.61
N ILE A 425 4.45 4.25 15.43
CA ILE A 425 5.71 3.55 15.21
C ILE A 425 5.54 2.13 15.73
N VAL A 426 5.54 1.15 14.83
CA VAL A 426 5.69 -0.26 15.20
C VAL A 426 7.19 -0.57 15.26
N GLU A 427 7.68 -0.95 16.44
CA GLU A 427 9.10 -1.13 16.69
C GLU A 427 9.51 -2.60 16.52
N PRO A 428 10.60 -2.92 15.81
CA PRO A 428 11.12 -4.28 15.80
C PRO A 428 11.44 -4.75 17.22
N ASP A 429 10.98 -5.95 17.61
CA ASP A 429 11.18 -6.51 18.96
C ASP A 429 12.68 -6.64 19.35
N TRP A 430 13.55 -6.78 18.35
CA TRP A 430 14.98 -6.93 18.54
C TRP A 430 15.72 -5.61 18.81
N ARG A 431 15.14 -4.46 18.44
CA ARG A 431 15.83 -3.16 18.43
C ARG A 431 15.88 -2.57 19.83
N SER A 432 17.04 -2.05 20.24
CA SER A 432 17.18 -1.38 21.54
C SER A 432 16.48 -0.02 21.56
N ASP A 433 16.06 0.41 22.76
CA ASP A 433 15.40 1.70 22.94
C ASP A 433 16.34 2.88 22.64
N LEU A 434 17.67 2.67 22.75
CA LEU A 434 18.70 3.63 22.35
C LEU A 434 18.64 3.91 20.84
N VAL A 435 18.56 2.86 20.01
CA VAL A 435 18.44 3.02 18.56
C VAL A 435 17.10 3.67 18.21
N THR A 436 16.01 3.29 18.87
CA THR A 436 14.70 3.94 18.67
C THR A 436 14.78 5.44 19.01
N ALA A 437 15.38 5.81 20.14
CA ALA A 437 15.58 7.21 20.54
C ALA A 437 16.42 8.00 19.53
N TRP A 438 17.55 7.44 19.11
CA TRP A 438 18.42 8.03 18.10
C TRP A 438 17.70 8.26 16.77
N LEU A 439 16.97 7.27 16.24
CA LEU A 439 16.19 7.40 15.01
C LEU A 439 15.06 8.45 15.13
N SER A 440 14.43 8.55 16.30
CA SER A 440 13.41 9.55 16.62
C SER A 440 13.98 10.98 16.63
N ALA A 441 15.18 11.15 17.14
CA ALA A 441 15.87 12.44 17.15
C ALA A 441 16.26 12.88 15.73
N ILE A 442 16.70 11.94 14.87
CA ILE A 442 16.93 12.22 13.43
C ILE A 442 15.64 12.67 12.74
N ASP A 443 14.51 12.01 13.00
CA ASP A 443 13.22 12.40 12.42
C ASP A 443 12.78 13.81 12.86
N SER A 444 13.04 14.17 14.13
CA SER A 444 12.76 15.50 14.68
C SER A 444 13.63 16.57 14.01
N LEU A 445 14.91 16.29 13.83
CA LEU A 445 15.83 17.18 13.12
C LEU A 445 15.41 17.38 11.66
N HIS A 446 15.03 16.30 10.96
CA HIS A 446 14.51 16.42 9.59
C HIS A 446 13.32 17.38 9.53
N TRP A 447 12.39 17.27 10.48
CA TRP A 447 11.22 18.15 10.55
C TRP A 447 11.63 19.61 10.75
N LEU A 448 12.59 19.89 11.63
CA LEU A 448 13.14 21.24 11.84
C LEU A 448 13.80 21.79 10.57
N MET A 449 14.65 21.00 9.91
CA MET A 449 15.29 21.39 8.66
C MET A 449 14.27 21.68 7.55
N PHE A 450 13.22 20.86 7.46
CA PHE A 450 12.16 21.04 6.48
C PHE A 450 11.34 22.32 6.76
N LYS A 451 11.00 22.58 8.03
CA LYS A 451 10.29 23.80 8.45
C LYS A 451 11.07 25.07 8.10
N ASN A 452 12.40 25.04 8.21
CA ASN A 452 13.27 26.17 7.89
C ASN A 452 13.53 26.32 6.38
N SER A 453 13.15 25.34 5.56
CA SER A 453 13.33 25.41 4.11
C SER A 453 12.20 26.21 3.45
N GLN A 454 12.55 27.16 2.58
CA GLN A 454 11.57 28.01 1.86
C GLN A 454 10.75 27.23 0.81
N HIS A 455 11.08 25.96 0.55
CA HIS A 455 10.46 25.13 -0.47
C HIS A 455 9.42 24.18 0.14
N LEU A 456 8.36 24.74 0.73
CA LEU A 456 7.26 23.99 1.36
C LEU A 456 6.32 23.26 0.37
N ARG A 457 6.80 22.85 -0.81
CA ARG A 457 5.98 22.11 -1.77
C ARG A 457 5.84 20.64 -1.34
N GLY A 458 4.67 20.27 -0.84
CA GLY A 458 4.30 18.90 -0.53
C GLY A 458 3.64 18.74 0.85
N SER A 459 3.28 17.51 1.20
CA SER A 459 2.78 17.19 2.54
C SER A 459 3.93 17.23 3.56
N PHE A 460 3.73 17.93 4.67
CA PHE A 460 4.67 17.86 5.79
C PHE A 460 4.84 16.42 6.28
N PRO A 461 6.06 16.02 6.71
CA PRO A 461 6.24 14.77 7.41
C PRO A 461 5.24 14.68 8.57
N HIS A 462 4.47 13.59 8.62
CA HIS A 462 3.54 13.38 9.71
C HIS A 462 4.29 13.13 11.01
N LEU A 463 3.75 13.66 12.11
CA LEU A 463 4.21 13.34 13.45
C LEU A 463 3.93 11.86 13.73
N ARG A 464 4.90 11.20 14.36
CA ARG A 464 4.82 9.78 14.68
C ARG A 464 4.85 9.58 16.18
N GLU A 465 3.86 8.88 16.69
CA GLU A 465 3.72 8.57 18.11
C GLU A 465 4.22 7.14 18.38
N ARG A 466 4.91 6.96 19.50
CA ARG A 466 5.32 5.62 19.95
C ARG A 466 4.13 4.95 20.62
N THR A 467 3.84 3.72 20.19
CA THR A 467 2.74 2.92 20.77
C THR A 467 3.21 1.86 21.76
N GLY A 468 4.51 1.56 21.76
CA GLY A 468 5.05 0.40 22.48
C GLY A 468 4.68 -0.95 21.83
N ILE A 469 4.04 -0.95 20.67
CA ILE A 469 3.73 -2.17 19.92
C ILE A 469 5.01 -2.69 19.27
N LEU A 470 5.31 -3.96 19.53
CA LEU A 470 6.51 -4.63 19.05
C LEU A 470 6.20 -5.57 17.88
N ASP A 471 6.93 -5.43 16.77
CA ASP A 471 6.91 -6.36 15.65
C ASP A 471 7.93 -7.49 15.87
N ARG A 472 7.40 -8.69 16.16
CA ARG A 472 8.18 -9.91 16.34
C ARG A 472 8.58 -10.58 15.01
N THR A 473 7.98 -10.16 13.90
CA THR A 473 8.22 -10.69 12.56
C THR A 473 9.27 -9.88 11.78
N ALA A 474 9.63 -8.70 12.30
CA ALA A 474 10.65 -7.84 11.71
C ALA A 474 11.97 -8.60 11.48
N LYS A 475 12.52 -8.43 10.27
CA LYS A 475 13.82 -9.01 9.91
C LYS A 475 14.92 -8.38 10.75
N VAL A 476 15.79 -9.22 11.30
CA VAL A 476 16.90 -8.79 12.16
C VAL A 476 18.07 -8.32 11.30
N ALA A 477 18.56 -7.11 11.55
CA ALA A 477 19.80 -6.63 10.96
C ALA A 477 21.00 -7.30 11.65
N LYS A 478 21.99 -7.72 10.86
CA LYS A 478 23.18 -8.44 11.30
C LYS A 478 24.38 -7.49 11.36
N GLY A 479 25.42 -7.84 12.12
CA GLY A 479 26.65 -7.04 12.17
C GLY A 479 26.55 -5.76 12.99
N LEU A 480 25.48 -5.57 13.77
CA LEU A 480 25.31 -4.37 14.58
C LEU A 480 26.09 -4.50 15.91
N PRO A 481 26.48 -3.37 16.54
CA PRO A 481 27.02 -3.35 17.89
C PRO A 481 26.01 -3.92 18.90
N PHE A 482 26.51 -4.54 19.97
CA PHE A 482 25.65 -5.25 20.93
C PHE A 482 24.56 -4.37 21.57
N ASN A 483 24.86 -3.08 21.78
CA ASN A 483 23.91 -2.13 22.36
C ASN A 483 22.83 -1.64 21.38
N ALA A 484 22.88 -2.07 20.10
CA ALA A 484 21.79 -1.88 19.15
C ALA A 484 20.63 -2.88 19.33
N TYR A 485 20.89 -3.98 20.05
CA TYR A 485 19.90 -5.02 20.33
C TYR A 485 19.32 -4.86 21.73
N ARG A 486 18.05 -5.22 21.90
CA ARG A 486 17.42 -5.30 23.22
C ARG A 486 18.05 -6.48 24.01
N PRO A 487 18.51 -6.29 25.26
CA PRO A 487 19.20 -7.34 26.02
C PRO A 487 18.41 -8.64 26.14
N ASP A 488 17.14 -8.56 26.51
CA ASP A 488 16.27 -9.73 26.70
C ASP A 488 15.96 -10.46 25.39
N TRP A 489 15.93 -9.73 24.28
CA TRP A 489 15.77 -10.33 22.96
C TRP A 489 17.06 -11.06 22.53
N LEU A 490 18.21 -10.43 22.76
CA LEU A 490 19.51 -10.99 22.40
C LEU A 490 19.84 -12.25 23.21
N GLN A 491 19.52 -12.29 24.50
CA GLN A 491 19.73 -13.47 25.37
C GLN A 491 19.00 -14.73 24.86
N ARG A 492 17.84 -14.56 24.23
CA ARG A 492 17.02 -15.66 23.69
C ARG A 492 17.50 -16.17 22.33
N ARG A 493 18.52 -15.55 21.74
CA ARG A 493 19.02 -15.87 20.39
C ARG A 493 20.50 -16.21 20.42
N HIS A 494 20.93 -17.10 19.53
CA HIS A 494 22.35 -17.43 19.40
C HIS A 494 23.10 -16.26 18.74
N ALA A 495 23.92 -15.53 19.52
CA ALA A 495 24.69 -14.36 19.07
C ALA A 495 25.54 -14.64 17.82
N ALA A 496 26.09 -15.85 17.68
CA ALA A 496 26.89 -16.25 16.52
C ALA A 496 26.12 -16.14 15.18
N SER A 497 24.80 -16.36 15.18
CA SER A 497 23.98 -16.28 13.97
C SER A 497 23.73 -14.85 13.47
N LEU A 498 23.90 -13.87 14.36
CA LEU A 498 23.63 -12.45 14.12
C LEU A 498 24.90 -11.65 13.76
N GLN A 499 26.09 -12.24 13.94
CA GLN A 499 27.38 -11.57 13.76
C GLN A 499 27.47 -10.29 14.61
N VAL A 500 27.00 -10.34 15.86
CA VAL A 500 26.98 -9.17 16.74
C VAL A 500 28.41 -8.64 16.94
N SER A 501 28.60 -7.34 16.72
CA SER A 501 29.87 -6.68 17.03
C SER A 501 29.97 -6.42 18.53
N ASN A 502 31.13 -6.72 19.12
CA ASN A 502 31.44 -6.41 20.52
C ASN A 502 31.72 -4.92 20.77
N GLU A 503 31.69 -4.10 19.72
CA GLU A 503 31.86 -2.65 19.84
C GLU A 503 30.64 -2.02 20.51
N TYR A 504 30.90 -1.01 21.34
CA TYR A 504 29.85 -0.13 21.86
C TYR A 504 29.72 1.07 20.92
N TYR A 505 28.51 1.31 20.42
CA TYR A 505 28.26 2.45 19.55
C TYR A 505 27.53 3.57 20.30
N ASP A 506 28.01 4.79 20.14
CA ASP A 506 27.37 5.95 20.74
C ASP A 506 26.15 6.39 19.92
N PHE A 507 24.95 6.05 20.40
CA PHE A 507 23.67 6.49 19.83
C PHE A 507 23.23 7.87 20.33
N THR A 508 24.02 8.50 21.21
CA THR A 508 23.69 9.85 21.64
C THR A 508 23.91 10.81 20.47
N ILE A 509 22.91 11.65 20.23
CA ILE A 509 23.10 12.85 19.42
C ILE A 509 23.61 13.92 20.38
N ALA A 510 24.77 13.67 20.99
CA ALA A 510 25.30 14.48 22.09
C ALA A 510 25.55 15.94 21.67
N HIS A 511 24.93 16.85 22.41
CA HIS A 511 25.41 18.19 22.79
C HIS A 511 26.02 19.10 21.72
N SER A 512 25.57 19.05 20.47
CA SER A 512 25.66 20.27 19.66
C SER A 512 24.77 21.29 20.37
N THR A 513 25.36 22.22 21.10
CA THR A 513 24.70 23.38 21.70
C THR A 513 23.84 24.13 20.67
N ASP A 514 24.15 23.97 19.38
CA ASP A 514 23.35 24.47 18.26
C ASP A 514 21.98 23.77 18.13
N LEU A 515 21.83 22.52 18.56
CA LEU A 515 20.55 21.80 18.59
C LEU A 515 19.70 22.16 19.82
N VAL A 516 20.32 22.44 20.97
CA VAL A 516 19.61 22.88 22.18
C VAL A 516 18.99 24.27 21.97
N ASN A 517 19.61 25.13 21.15
CA ASN A 517 19.03 26.42 20.76
C ASN A 517 17.82 26.29 19.81
N LEU A 518 17.56 25.12 19.21
CA LEU A 518 16.33 24.87 18.43
C LEU A 518 15.13 24.50 19.32
N GLU A 519 15.34 24.03 20.55
CA GLU A 519 14.25 23.81 21.53
C GLU A 519 13.75 25.10 22.17
N GLN A 520 14.50 26.22 22.07
CA GLN A 520 14.02 27.55 22.48
C GLN A 520 13.09 28.21 21.44
N LEU A 521 12.56 27.45 20.48
CA LEU A 521 11.43 27.93 19.69
C LEU A 521 10.23 28.11 20.63
N PRO A 522 9.49 29.24 20.53
CA PRO A 522 8.36 29.51 21.41
C PRO A 522 7.43 28.31 21.35
N SER A 523 7.15 27.73 22.51
CA SER A 523 6.10 26.73 22.69
C SER A 523 4.88 27.27 21.97
N VAL A 524 4.50 26.65 20.85
CA VAL A 524 3.26 26.97 20.16
C VAL A 524 2.17 26.56 21.13
N SER A 525 1.73 27.50 21.95
CA SER A 525 0.44 27.43 22.61
C SER A 525 -0.55 27.12 21.51
N ASN A 526 -1.32 26.04 21.69
CA ASN A 526 -2.48 25.72 20.89
C ASN A 526 -3.54 26.82 21.11
N GLU A 527 -3.29 28.02 20.62
CA GLU A 527 -4.33 28.98 20.34
C GLU A 527 -4.80 28.69 18.92
N ASN A 528 -5.91 27.94 18.85
CA ASN A 528 -6.67 27.76 17.61
C ASN A 528 -7.06 29.13 17.06
N PRO A 529 -6.85 29.42 15.76
CA PRO A 529 -7.66 30.41 15.06
C PRO A 529 -9.10 29.92 14.88
#